data_AF-A0A968D2N0-F1
#
_entry.id   AF-A0A968D2N0-F1
#
_cell.length_a   1.000
_cell.length_b   1.000
_cell.length_c   1.000
_cell.angle_alpha   90.00
_cell.angle_beta   90.00
_cell.angle_gamma   90.00
#
_symmetry.space_group_name_H-M   'P 1'
#
loop_
_entity.id
_entity.type
_entity.pdbx_description
1 polymer ?
#
loop_
_entity_poly.entity_id
_entity_poly.type
_entity_poly.pdbx_seq_one_letter_code
_entity_poly.pdbx_strand_id
1 'polypeptide(L)'
;VVVFKYGAHIWIGHQRFPTVFSPYSGGSHPFYGRVHEALIHNGDFANYVAMVRFWDQFGGAPQFRTDTEMAAKAYAILKQMGYPQSHIFEAIAPTTGIDMQRLRKSRRELAADLENLQKTHIAGSPDGPWFFIIGDQDPATRNLKVIGLTDTSVLRPSIFV
;
A
#
# COMPACT_ATOMS: atom_id res chain seq x y z
N VAL A 1 23.78 -23.25 -22.78
CA VAL A 1 22.87 -22.12 -22.51
C VAL A 1 21.52 -22.69 -22.16
N VAL A 2 21.09 -22.59 -20.90
CA VAL A 2 19.75 -23.02 -20.49
C VAL A 2 18.86 -21.78 -20.55
N VAL A 3 17.84 -21.81 -21.41
CA VAL A 3 16.86 -20.74 -21.52
C VAL A 3 15.63 -21.17 -20.73
N PHE A 4 15.32 -20.44 -19.66
CA PHE A 4 14.08 -20.63 -18.93
C PHE A 4 12.96 -19.82 -19.59
N LYS A 5 11.80 -20.46 -19.82
CA LYS A 5 10.56 -19.76 -20.20
C LYS A 5 9.74 -19.54 -18.93
N TYR A 6 9.58 -18.28 -18.53
CA TYR A 6 8.64 -17.87 -17.49
C TYR A 6 7.41 -17.25 -18.14
N GLY A 7 6.22 -17.75 -17.82
CA GLY A 7 4.95 -17.16 -18.23
C GLY A 7 4.29 -16.46 -17.04
N ALA A 8 3.80 -15.24 -17.24
CA ALA A 8 2.92 -14.59 -16.28
C ALA A 8 1.89 -13.73 -17.01
N HIS A 9 0.71 -13.59 -16.40
CA HIS A 9 -0.37 -12.73 -16.90
C HIS A 9 -0.21 -11.28 -16.43
N ILE A 10 0.52 -11.06 -15.34
CA ILE A 10 0.76 -9.75 -14.73
C ILE A 10 2.22 -9.68 -14.29
N TRP A 11 2.82 -8.52 -14.52
CA TRP A 11 4.17 -8.20 -14.07
C TRP A 11 4.14 -6.84 -13.38
N ILE A 12 4.80 -6.74 -12.23
CA ILE A 12 5.14 -5.47 -11.60
C ILE A 12 6.65 -5.43 -11.43
N GLY A 13 7.25 -4.27 -11.68
CA GLY A 13 8.68 -4.06 -11.59
C GLY A 13 8.96 -2.64 -11.12
N HIS A 14 10.06 -2.46 -10.41
CA HIS A 14 10.42 -1.16 -9.86
C HIS A 14 11.93 -0.96 -9.83
N GLN A 15 12.38 0.18 -10.35
CA GLN A 15 13.76 0.63 -10.24
C GLN A 15 13.83 1.70 -9.15
N ARG A 16 14.54 1.40 -8.06
CA ARG A 16 14.71 2.32 -6.94
C ARG A 16 15.92 3.22 -7.15
N PHE A 17 15.77 4.52 -6.94
CA PHE A 17 16.90 5.44 -6.86
C PHE A 17 17.51 5.36 -5.45
N PRO A 18 18.77 4.95 -5.29
CA PRO A 18 19.37 4.80 -3.96
C PRO A 18 19.66 6.17 -3.34
N THR A 19 19.21 6.38 -2.10
CA THR A 19 19.42 7.61 -1.32
C THR A 19 20.62 7.55 -0.38
N VAL A 20 21.23 6.37 -0.20
CA VAL A 20 22.44 6.16 0.62
C VAL A 20 23.55 5.52 -0.19
N PHE A 21 24.80 5.90 0.10
CA PHE A 21 26.03 5.51 -0.62
C PHE A 21 26.33 4.01 -0.66
N SER A 22 25.61 3.18 0.10
CA SER A 22 25.75 1.71 0.05
C SER A 22 24.47 1.06 -0.48
N PRO A 23 24.47 0.51 -1.71
CA PRO A 23 23.33 -0.20 -2.24
C PRO A 23 23.15 -1.51 -1.46
N TYR A 24 22.03 -1.61 -0.74
CA TYR A 24 21.62 -2.81 -0.01
C TYR A 24 20.52 -3.53 -0.80
N SER A 25 20.80 -4.75 -1.26
CA SER A 25 19.87 -5.55 -2.06
C SER A 25 18.61 -5.96 -1.31
N GLY A 26 18.65 -6.04 0.03
CA GLY A 26 17.46 -6.35 0.84
C GLY A 26 16.40 -5.24 0.82
N GLY A 27 16.75 -4.03 0.35
CA GLY A 27 15.81 -2.92 0.15
C GLY A 27 15.17 -2.87 -1.24
N SER A 28 15.45 -3.85 -2.11
CA SER A 28 14.94 -3.86 -3.48
C SER A 28 13.47 -4.28 -3.52
N HIS A 29 12.67 -3.53 -4.29
CA HIS A 29 11.27 -3.84 -4.55
C HIS A 29 11.13 -4.97 -5.58
N PRO A 30 10.01 -5.70 -5.61
CA PRO A 30 8.81 -5.56 -4.76
C PRO A 30 8.98 -6.11 -3.34
N PHE A 31 8.19 -5.59 -2.41
CA PHE A 31 7.98 -6.20 -1.08
C PHE A 31 6.64 -6.92 -1.02
N TYR A 32 6.52 -7.90 -0.13
CA TYR A 32 5.27 -8.62 0.10
C TYR A 32 5.04 -8.78 1.60
N GLY A 33 3.78 -8.63 2.03
CA GLY A 33 3.37 -8.97 3.38
C GLY A 33 2.98 -10.45 3.53
N ARG A 34 2.53 -11.10 2.45
CA ARG A 34 2.12 -12.53 2.37
C ARG A 34 2.37 -13.13 0.98
N VAL A 35 2.11 -14.43 0.82
CA VAL A 35 2.45 -15.27 -0.34
C VAL A 35 1.72 -14.88 -1.65
N HIS A 36 0.63 -14.12 -1.60
CA HIS A 36 -0.21 -13.79 -2.76
C HIS A 36 -0.21 -12.32 -3.16
N GLU A 37 0.70 -11.53 -2.60
CA GLU A 37 0.72 -10.08 -2.72
C GLU A 37 2.12 -9.62 -3.08
N ALA A 38 2.22 -8.55 -3.87
CA ALA A 38 3.47 -7.86 -4.12
C ALA A 38 3.19 -6.38 -4.30
N LEU A 39 3.91 -5.53 -3.57
CA LEU A 39 3.75 -4.09 -3.56
C LEU A 39 5.05 -3.43 -4.01
N ILE A 40 4.92 -2.51 -4.96
CA ILE A 40 5.95 -1.53 -5.30
C ILE A 40 5.47 -0.14 -4.93
N HIS A 41 6.41 0.70 -4.51
CA HIS A 41 6.16 2.06 -4.03
C HIS A 41 7.11 3.02 -4.73
N ASN A 42 6.58 4.16 -5.17
CA ASN A 42 7.35 5.33 -5.55
C ASN A 42 7.00 6.49 -4.62
N GLY A 43 7.95 6.97 -3.84
CA GLY A 43 7.68 7.94 -2.79
C GLY A 43 8.66 7.86 -1.63
N ASP A 44 8.34 8.59 -0.56
CA ASP A 44 9.02 8.52 0.72
C ASP A 44 8.03 8.89 1.83
N PHE A 45 7.86 8.03 2.84
CA PHE A 45 6.93 8.30 3.93
C PHE A 45 7.50 9.31 4.93
N ALA A 46 6.86 10.49 5.01
CA ALA A 46 7.21 11.51 6.00
C ALA A 46 6.96 11.05 7.44
N ASN A 47 6.04 10.10 7.65
CA ASN A 47 5.63 9.58 8.95
C ASN A 47 6.10 8.14 9.21
N TYR A 48 7.15 7.65 8.53
CA TYR A 48 7.61 6.26 8.59
C TYR A 48 7.70 5.69 10.02
N VAL A 49 8.36 6.40 10.95
CA VAL A 49 8.53 5.92 12.34
C VAL A 49 7.20 5.78 13.08
N ALA A 50 6.25 6.69 12.84
CA ALA A 50 4.93 6.62 13.44
C ALA A 50 4.14 5.43 12.89
N MET A 51 4.19 5.23 11.57
CA MET A 51 3.55 4.10 10.90
C MET A 51 4.12 2.75 11.39
N VAL A 52 5.43 2.63 11.57
CA VAL A 52 6.06 1.44 12.15
C VAL A 52 5.53 1.17 13.56
N ARG A 53 5.51 2.18 14.44
CA ARG A 53 4.99 2.01 15.81
C ARG A 53 3.52 1.62 15.83
N PHE A 54 2.72 2.13 14.90
CA PHE A 54 1.32 1.77 14.78
C PHE A 54 1.17 0.29 14.40
N TRP A 55 1.82 -0.14 13.33
CA TRP A 55 1.64 -1.50 12.80
C TRP A 55 2.41 -2.58 13.55
N ASP A 56 3.47 -2.25 14.28
CA ASP A 56 4.19 -3.19 15.14
C ASP A 56 3.29 -3.79 16.24
N GLN A 57 2.30 -3.03 16.71
CA GLN A 57 1.26 -3.52 17.63
C GLN A 57 0.46 -4.71 17.09
N PHE A 58 0.47 -4.89 15.76
CA PHE A 58 -0.20 -5.99 15.07
C PHE A 58 0.81 -7.01 14.47
N GLY A 59 2.07 -6.97 14.91
CA GLY A 59 3.16 -7.83 14.39
C GLY A 59 3.75 -7.36 13.07
N GLY A 60 3.55 -6.08 12.72
CA GLY A 60 3.96 -5.48 11.46
C GLY A 60 5.39 -4.92 11.39
N ALA A 61 6.28 -5.24 12.33
CA ALA A 61 7.65 -4.71 12.30
C ALA A 61 8.38 -5.00 10.98
N PRO A 62 8.91 -3.97 10.29
CA PRO A 62 9.73 -4.14 9.09
C PRO A 62 11.13 -4.65 9.46
N GLN A 63 11.69 -5.52 8.63
CA GLN A 63 13.03 -6.10 8.80
C GLN A 63 14.10 -5.31 8.02
N PHE A 64 13.73 -4.81 6.85
CA PHE A 64 14.63 -4.14 5.90
C PHE A 64 14.61 -2.61 6.06
N ARG A 65 13.81 -2.10 7.01
CA ARG A 65 13.68 -0.68 7.36
C ARG A 65 13.33 0.20 6.16
N THR A 66 12.47 -0.31 5.28
CA THR A 66 11.93 0.45 4.16
C THR A 66 10.47 0.80 4.44
N ASP A 67 10.08 1.99 3.99
CA ASP A 67 8.69 2.44 3.96
C ASP A 67 7.81 1.50 3.11
N THR A 68 8.37 0.95 2.04
CA THR A 68 7.69 0.05 1.12
C THR A 68 7.36 -1.30 1.77
N GLU A 69 8.28 -1.87 2.54
CA GLU A 69 8.00 -3.06 3.34
C GLU A 69 6.89 -2.77 4.36
N MET A 70 6.93 -1.59 4.98
CA MET A 70 5.91 -1.18 5.94
C MET A 70 4.52 -1.09 5.27
N ALA A 71 4.44 -0.52 4.07
CA ALA A 71 3.20 -0.48 3.29
C ALA A 71 2.68 -1.89 2.93
N ALA A 72 3.57 -2.77 2.48
CA ALA A 72 3.22 -4.14 2.12
C ALA A 72 2.70 -4.93 3.33
N LYS A 73 3.31 -4.75 4.50
CA LYS A 73 2.86 -5.36 5.77
C LYS A 73 1.52 -4.79 6.24
N ALA A 74 1.33 -3.46 6.19
CA ALA A 74 0.07 -2.83 6.54
C ALA A 74 -1.10 -3.38 5.71
N TYR A 75 -0.91 -3.47 4.38
CA TYR A 75 -1.88 -4.06 3.46
C TYR A 75 -2.23 -5.51 3.83
N ALA A 76 -1.22 -6.34 4.06
CA ALA A 76 -1.39 -7.73 4.47
C ALA A 76 -2.10 -7.90 5.81
N ILE A 77 -1.79 -7.05 6.80
CA ILE A 77 -2.42 -7.07 8.13
C ILE A 77 -3.89 -6.70 8.02
N LEU A 78 -4.23 -5.64 7.28
CA LEU A 78 -5.61 -5.23 7.05
C LEU A 78 -6.43 -6.33 6.34
N LYS A 79 -5.84 -7.02 5.36
CA LYS A 79 -6.45 -8.21 4.74
C LYS A 79 -6.64 -9.35 5.74
N GLN A 80 -5.65 -9.60 6.60
CA GLN A 80 -5.74 -10.63 7.64
C GLN A 80 -6.86 -10.36 8.65
N MET A 81 -7.10 -9.07 8.97
CA MET A 81 -8.22 -8.66 9.83
C MET A 81 -9.59 -8.88 9.17
N GLY A 82 -9.63 -9.26 7.89
CA GLY A 82 -10.87 -9.50 7.17
C GLY A 82 -11.56 -8.24 6.66
N TYR A 83 -10.84 -7.11 6.58
CA TYR A 83 -11.43 -5.89 6.04
C TYR A 83 -11.79 -6.08 4.56
N PRO A 84 -12.96 -5.56 4.13
CA PRO A 84 -13.27 -5.50 2.70
C PRO A 84 -12.28 -4.56 2.00
N GLN A 85 -12.10 -4.76 0.71
CA GLN A 85 -11.11 -4.03 -0.09
C GLN A 85 -11.25 -2.50 0.02
N SER A 86 -12.49 -1.98 0.07
CA SER A 86 -12.74 -0.55 0.25
C SER A 86 -12.20 0.00 1.57
N HIS A 87 -12.29 -0.77 2.65
CA HIS A 87 -11.78 -0.36 3.96
C HIS A 87 -10.26 -0.46 4.00
N ILE A 88 -9.66 -1.47 3.37
CA ILE A 88 -8.20 -1.54 3.26
C ILE A 88 -7.69 -0.29 2.53
N PHE A 89 -8.36 0.10 1.45
CA PHE A 89 -7.99 1.30 0.70
C PHE A 89 -8.18 2.56 1.52
N GLU A 90 -9.28 2.71 2.24
CA GLU A 90 -9.50 3.88 3.10
C GLU A 90 -8.50 3.94 4.27
N ALA A 91 -8.11 2.81 4.85
CA ALA A 91 -7.12 2.76 5.93
C ALA A 91 -5.70 3.15 5.47
N ILE A 92 -5.36 2.88 4.21
CA ILE A 92 -4.05 3.22 3.61
C ILE A 92 -4.08 4.59 2.93
N ALA A 93 -5.18 4.93 2.27
CA ALA A 93 -5.37 6.11 1.43
C ALA A 93 -6.62 6.87 1.92
N PRO A 94 -6.58 7.47 3.13
CA PRO A 94 -7.76 8.03 3.76
C PRO A 94 -8.36 9.17 2.92
N THR A 95 -9.67 9.13 2.75
CA THR A 95 -10.43 10.16 2.07
C THR A 95 -10.48 11.41 2.95
N THR A 96 -9.85 12.49 2.53
CA THR A 96 -9.74 13.73 3.31
C THR A 96 -10.23 14.96 2.54
N GLY A 97 -10.24 16.12 3.20
CA GLY A 97 -10.49 17.41 2.56
C GLY A 97 -11.83 17.51 1.82
N ILE A 98 -11.77 17.99 0.58
CA ILE A 98 -12.95 18.29 -0.25
C ILE A 98 -13.73 17.02 -0.59
N ASP A 99 -13.06 15.89 -0.81
CA ASP A 99 -13.74 14.65 -1.19
C ASP A 99 -14.56 14.09 -0.04
N MET A 100 -14.04 14.14 1.19
CA MET A 100 -14.83 13.79 2.38
C MET A 100 -16.03 14.74 2.55
N GLN A 101 -15.85 16.04 2.31
CA GLN A 101 -16.97 17.00 2.36
C GLN A 101 -18.06 16.70 1.31
N ARG A 102 -17.68 16.25 0.11
CA ARG A 102 -18.61 15.81 -0.94
C ARG A 102 -19.35 14.53 -0.55
N LEU A 103 -18.66 13.57 0.06
CA LEU A 103 -19.27 12.34 0.56
C LEU A 103 -20.28 12.61 1.67
N ARG A 104 -19.96 13.48 2.64
CA ARG A 104 -20.91 13.87 3.70
C ARG A 104 -22.24 14.41 3.16
N LYS A 105 -22.21 15.10 2.01
CA LYS A 105 -23.40 15.65 1.35
C LYS A 105 -24.15 14.63 0.50
N SER A 106 -23.42 13.80 -0.25
CA SER A 106 -24.03 12.91 -1.27
C SER A 106 -24.28 11.47 -0.77
N ARG A 107 -23.48 10.97 0.18
CA ARG A 107 -23.48 9.60 0.69
C ARG A 107 -23.11 9.57 2.18
N ARG A 108 -24.00 10.09 3.03
CA ARG A 108 -23.75 10.30 4.47
C ARG A 108 -23.37 9.03 5.24
N GLU A 109 -24.03 7.90 4.95
CA GLU A 109 -23.75 6.62 5.61
C GLU A 109 -22.34 6.13 5.29
N LEU A 110 -21.94 6.19 4.02
CA LEU A 110 -20.58 5.86 3.60
C LEU A 110 -19.56 6.81 4.24
N ALA A 111 -19.82 8.12 4.27
CA ALA A 111 -18.92 9.06 4.92
C ALA A 111 -18.71 8.72 6.40
N ALA A 112 -19.78 8.39 7.13
CA ALA A 112 -19.70 8.02 8.54
C ALA A 112 -18.93 6.70 8.76
N ASP A 113 -19.09 5.74 7.87
CA ASP A 113 -18.36 4.47 7.89
C ASP A 113 -16.84 4.68 7.71
N LEU A 114 -16.44 5.43 6.68
CA LEU A 114 -15.03 5.76 6.42
C LEU A 114 -14.42 6.58 7.58
N GLU A 115 -15.15 7.56 8.12
CA GLU A 115 -14.71 8.33 9.29
C GLU A 115 -14.51 7.45 10.54
N ASN A 116 -15.35 6.45 10.75
CA ASN A 116 -15.17 5.50 11.84
C ASN A 116 -13.91 4.67 11.65
N LEU A 117 -13.63 4.24 10.42
CA LEU A 117 -12.39 3.56 10.10
C LEU A 117 -11.16 4.45 10.36
N GLN A 118 -11.20 5.71 9.90
CA GLN A 118 -10.12 6.68 10.10
C GLN A 118 -9.80 6.91 11.58
N LYS A 119 -10.79 6.95 12.49
CA LYS A 119 -10.54 7.08 13.93
C LYS A 119 -9.60 6.00 14.49
N THR A 120 -9.56 4.84 13.84
CA THR A 120 -8.73 3.70 14.27
C THR A 120 -7.45 3.54 13.47
N HIS A 121 -7.47 3.82 12.16
CA HIS A 121 -6.36 3.47 11.26
C HIS A 121 -5.58 4.65 10.70
N ILE A 122 -6.03 5.90 10.88
CA ILE A 122 -5.39 7.08 10.27
C ILE A 122 -3.93 7.25 10.70
N ALA A 123 -3.59 6.83 11.94
CA ALA A 123 -2.22 6.87 12.45
C ALA A 123 -1.30 5.84 11.77
N GLY A 124 -1.88 4.81 11.16
CA GLY A 124 -1.20 3.80 10.36
C GLY A 124 -1.17 4.12 8.86
N SER A 125 -1.80 5.21 8.42
CA SER A 125 -1.79 5.60 7.00
C SER A 125 -0.47 6.30 6.64
N PRO A 126 0.08 6.07 5.43
CA PRO A 126 1.23 6.80 4.92
C PRO A 126 0.96 8.31 4.72
N ASP A 127 1.94 9.13 5.10
CA ASP A 127 1.98 10.58 4.87
C ASP A 127 3.19 10.96 3.99
N GLY A 128 3.12 12.11 3.32
CA GLY A 128 4.08 12.53 2.29
C GLY A 128 3.73 12.02 0.89
N PRO A 129 4.65 12.16 -0.09
CA PRO A 129 4.39 11.75 -1.47
C PRO A 129 4.57 10.24 -1.64
N TRP A 130 3.53 9.55 -2.08
CA TRP A 130 3.59 8.10 -2.30
C TRP A 130 2.62 7.62 -3.37
N PHE A 131 3.04 6.57 -4.08
CA PHE A 131 2.25 5.86 -5.08
C PHE A 131 2.56 4.37 -5.00
N PHE A 132 1.52 3.54 -4.93
CA PHE A 132 1.64 2.09 -4.90
C PHE A 132 1.10 1.46 -6.17
N ILE A 133 1.78 0.41 -6.62
CA ILE A 133 1.18 -0.63 -7.45
C ILE A 133 1.23 -1.93 -6.67
N ILE A 134 0.06 -2.56 -6.52
CA ILE A 134 -0.11 -3.80 -5.78
C ILE A 134 -0.58 -4.87 -6.76
N GLY A 135 0.23 -5.89 -6.96
CA GLY A 135 -0.21 -7.16 -7.53
C GLY A 135 -0.81 -8.00 -6.42
N ASP A 136 -2.08 -8.39 -6.56
CA ASP A 136 -2.79 -9.22 -5.60
C ASP A 136 -3.45 -10.40 -6.30
N GLN A 137 -3.47 -11.54 -5.62
CA GLN A 137 -4.22 -12.72 -6.03
C GLN A 137 -5.15 -13.16 -4.90
N ASP A 138 -6.42 -13.35 -5.23
CA ASP A 138 -7.35 -14.02 -4.33
C ASP A 138 -6.98 -15.51 -4.23
N PRO A 139 -6.64 -16.04 -3.04
CA PRO A 139 -6.17 -17.42 -2.91
C PRO A 139 -7.22 -18.48 -3.25
N ALA A 140 -8.51 -18.16 -3.08
CA ALA A 140 -9.61 -19.10 -3.28
C ALA A 140 -10.03 -19.16 -4.75
N THR A 141 -10.18 -18.00 -5.38
CA THR A 141 -10.64 -17.88 -6.78
C THR A 141 -9.50 -17.85 -7.78
N ARG A 142 -8.26 -17.60 -7.32
CA ARG A 142 -7.05 -17.35 -8.14
C ARG A 142 -7.15 -16.14 -9.06
N ASN A 143 -8.15 -15.29 -8.85
CA ASN A 143 -8.32 -14.06 -9.61
C ASN A 143 -7.16 -13.11 -9.33
N LEU A 144 -6.54 -12.64 -10.40
CA LEU A 144 -5.43 -11.71 -10.35
C LEU A 144 -5.93 -10.26 -10.45
N LYS A 145 -5.32 -9.36 -9.68
CA LYS A 145 -5.64 -7.93 -9.67
C LYS A 145 -4.35 -7.11 -9.69
N VAL A 146 -4.40 -5.99 -10.42
CA VAL A 146 -3.44 -4.89 -10.25
C VAL A 146 -4.20 -3.71 -9.67
N ILE A 147 -3.70 -3.18 -8.57
CA ILE A 147 -4.31 -2.07 -7.85
C ILE A 147 -3.31 -0.92 -7.83
N GLY A 148 -3.75 0.27 -8.26
CA GLY A 148 -3.01 1.52 -8.08
C GLY A 148 -3.61 2.33 -6.94
N LEU A 149 -2.78 2.80 -6.01
CA LEU A 149 -3.18 3.73 -4.94
C LEU A 149 -2.20 4.90 -4.90
N THR A 150 -2.69 6.11 -4.62
CA THR A 150 -1.86 7.32 -4.60
C THR A 150 -2.25 8.23 -3.45
N ASP A 151 -1.29 9.04 -3.00
CA ASP A 151 -1.55 10.12 -2.06
C ASP A 151 -2.58 11.14 -2.61
N THR A 152 -3.29 11.82 -1.70
CA THR A 152 -4.36 12.77 -2.05
C THR A 152 -3.86 14.01 -2.81
N SER A 153 -2.56 14.32 -2.71
CA SER A 153 -1.94 15.44 -3.41
C SER A 153 -1.42 15.04 -4.79
N VAL A 154 -1.49 13.76 -5.15
CA VAL A 154 -1.07 13.16 -6.44
C VAL A 154 0.30 13.69 -6.87
N LEU A 155 1.26 13.67 -5.92
CA LEU A 155 2.58 14.28 -6.13
C LEU A 155 3.49 13.41 -7.01
N ARG A 156 3.04 12.22 -7.40
CA ARG A 156 3.79 11.28 -8.24
C ARG A 156 3.04 11.02 -9.55
N PRO A 157 3.73 11.07 -10.70
CA PRO A 157 3.08 10.81 -11.98
C PRO A 157 2.66 9.34 -12.08
N SER A 158 1.44 9.10 -12.52
CA SER A 158 0.94 7.78 -12.91
C SER A 158 0.24 7.90 -14.26
N ILE A 159 0.54 6.98 -15.18
CA ILE A 159 -0.14 6.86 -16.48
C ILE A 159 -0.62 5.41 -16.58
N PHE A 160 -1.93 5.24 -16.70
CA PHE A 160 -2.54 3.96 -17.07
C PHE A 160 -2.83 4.03 -18.57
N VAL A 161 -2.18 3.16 -19.36
CA VAL A 161 -2.36 3.05 -20.82
C VAL A 161 -3.04 1.73 -21.15
#